data_AF-A0A372JXS1-F1
#
_entry.id   AF-A0A372JXS1-F1
#
_cell.length_a   1.000
_cell.length_b   1.000
_cell.length_c   1.000
_cell.angle_alpha   90.00
_cell.angle_beta   90.00
_cell.angle_gamma   90.00
#
_symmetry.space_group_name_H-M   'P 1'
#
loop_
_entity.id
_entity.type
_entity.pdbx_description
1 polymer ?
#
loop_
_entity_poly.entity_id
_entity_poly.type
_entity_poly.pdbx_seq_one_letter_code
_entity_poly.pdbx_strand_id
1 'polypeptide(L)'
;MELLLLAIYASIAWLIFSKFKLLPWNIVTGSITIVLPIIALTVLVLTLNVVAPSSEDVRVIRYVVQVVPQVRGRVIDVPITGNTAIHKGDVLFRIDPTPFQLQVKALEAQLVNAQGSARKRTEDLAAASAKSTAVRSQIDLAMRRVQENKELVAHGAGDRFALEQAQTDLKSLQADLAGAKAQEAQVRALLGATVDNDQAEVAQIRAQLESAKWDLSQTTVVAPADGTVINLQLRPGSIVTPLLQNPAMSFVENDYQVVALFDQNELRMVAPGDEAEIALRTIPGKVLKAQVVSIVWAQGQGQLTPGGLLPLTGTEPTPPGRFAVRLEILPEDRDMFLAAGARGHAAIYTDHLEEIQILRKVIIRVGSYINYLVLKI
;
A
#
# COMPACT_ATOMS: atom_id res chain seq x y z
N MET A 1 46.22 9.28 7.89
CA MET A 1 46.48 7.98 8.58
C MET A 1 47.61 7.22 7.89
N GLU A 2 47.58 7.07 6.58
CA GLU A 2 48.62 6.36 5.79
C GLU A 2 50.03 6.96 5.97
N LEU A 3 50.17 8.29 5.94
CA LEU A 3 51.44 8.99 6.18
C LEU A 3 52.02 8.72 7.58
N LEU A 4 51.17 8.56 8.60
CA LEU A 4 51.60 8.36 9.98
C LEU A 4 52.11 6.92 10.20
N LEU A 5 51.42 5.93 9.62
CA LEU A 5 51.87 4.54 9.61
C LEU A 5 53.19 4.39 8.83
N LEU A 6 53.31 5.05 7.67
CA LEU A 6 54.55 5.08 6.90
C LEU A 6 55.71 5.73 7.65
N ALA A 7 55.46 6.82 8.39
CA ALA A 7 56.49 7.49 9.18
C ALA A 7 56.96 6.65 10.37
N ILE A 8 56.04 5.99 11.09
CA ILE A 8 56.39 5.07 12.20
C ILE A 8 57.20 3.88 11.65
N TYR A 9 56.74 3.31 10.54
CA TYR A 9 57.42 2.20 9.90
C TYR A 9 58.83 2.57 9.42
N ALA A 10 58.98 3.72 8.75
CA ALA A 10 60.27 4.24 8.32
C ALA A 10 61.22 4.50 9.50
N SER A 11 60.68 4.95 10.64
CA SER A 11 61.45 5.16 11.87
C SER A 11 61.96 3.83 12.44
N ILE A 12 61.13 2.78 12.44
CA ILE A 12 61.51 1.44 12.88
C ILE A 12 62.57 0.83 11.95
N ALA A 13 62.38 0.93 10.64
CA ALA A 13 63.36 0.48 9.65
C ALA A 13 64.71 1.20 9.83
N TRP A 14 64.69 2.52 10.02
CA TRP A 14 65.90 3.31 10.29
C TRP A 14 66.60 2.88 11.59
N LEU A 15 65.85 2.59 12.66
CA LEU A 15 66.43 2.12 13.92
C LEU A 15 67.12 0.74 13.77
N ILE A 16 66.51 -0.19 13.04
CA ILE A 16 67.03 -1.55 12.84
C ILE A 16 68.30 -1.54 11.98
N PHE A 17 68.30 -0.80 10.88
CA PHE A 17 69.39 -0.84 9.89
C PHE A 17 70.47 0.22 10.09
N SER A 18 70.13 1.41 10.61
CA SER A 18 71.09 2.51 10.76
C SER A 18 71.58 2.70 12.19
N LYS A 19 70.69 2.65 13.20
CA LYS A 19 71.08 2.96 14.60
C LYS A 19 71.64 1.76 15.36
N PHE A 20 70.94 0.63 15.35
CA PHE A 20 71.32 -0.55 16.13
C PHE A 20 72.07 -1.61 15.31
N LYS A 21 72.12 -1.48 13.97
CA LYS A 21 72.81 -2.40 13.03
C LYS A 21 72.53 -3.88 13.33
N LEU A 22 71.29 -4.21 13.68
CA LEU A 22 70.88 -5.56 14.09
C LEU A 22 70.91 -6.54 12.91
N LEU A 23 70.77 -6.03 11.68
CA LEU A 23 70.81 -6.79 10.43
C LEU A 23 71.66 -6.04 9.38
N PRO A 24 72.49 -6.74 8.58
CA PRO A 24 73.23 -6.11 7.49
C PRO A 24 72.27 -5.70 6.37
N TRP A 25 72.45 -4.50 5.80
CA TRP A 25 71.66 -4.04 4.65
C TRP A 25 72.14 -4.70 3.36
N ASN A 26 71.58 -5.87 3.05
CA ASN A 26 71.77 -6.61 1.81
C ASN A 26 70.53 -6.51 0.91
N ILE A 27 70.64 -6.87 -0.37
CA ILE A 27 69.51 -6.88 -1.32
C ILE A 27 68.31 -7.68 -0.76
N VAL A 28 68.60 -8.79 -0.06
CA VAL A 28 67.60 -9.67 0.57
C VAL A 28 66.91 -9.01 1.78
N THR A 29 67.65 -8.36 2.67
CA THR A 29 67.05 -7.72 3.85
C THR A 29 66.32 -6.43 3.48
N GLY A 30 66.83 -5.69 2.49
CA GLY A 30 66.18 -4.51 1.94
C GLY A 30 64.84 -4.86 1.27
N SER A 31 64.80 -5.95 0.49
CA SER A 31 63.55 -6.40 -0.14
C SER A 31 62.54 -6.90 0.89
N ILE A 32 62.95 -7.68 1.90
CA ILE A 32 62.06 -8.14 2.98
C ILE A 32 61.47 -6.95 3.75
N THR A 33 62.28 -5.93 4.03
CA THR A 33 61.82 -4.73 4.74
C THR A 33 60.76 -3.98 3.94
N ILE A 34 60.84 -3.91 2.61
CA ILE A 34 59.83 -3.20 1.82
C ILE A 34 58.60 -4.08 1.56
N VAL A 35 58.80 -5.37 1.30
CA VAL A 35 57.73 -6.29 0.87
C VAL A 35 56.86 -6.74 2.04
N LEU A 36 57.46 -7.07 3.19
CA LEU A 36 56.73 -7.59 4.35
C LEU A 36 55.62 -6.64 4.85
N PRO A 37 55.83 -5.31 4.99
CA PRO A 37 54.79 -4.37 5.40
C PRO A 37 53.71 -4.18 4.34
N ILE A 38 54.07 -4.20 3.06
CA ILE A 38 53.09 -4.11 1.98
C ILE A 38 52.16 -5.33 2.04
N ILE A 39 52.73 -6.52 2.22
CA ILE A 39 51.95 -7.75 2.40
C ILE A 39 51.11 -7.67 3.66
N ALA A 40 51.70 -7.28 4.81
CA ALA A 40 50.98 -7.18 6.07
C ALA A 40 49.83 -6.16 6.01
N LEU A 41 50.05 -5.01 5.37
CA LEU A 41 49.02 -3.99 5.15
C LEU A 41 47.93 -4.49 4.20
N THR A 42 48.30 -5.18 3.12
CA THR A 42 47.33 -5.77 2.19
C THR A 42 46.48 -6.82 2.89
N VAL A 43 47.09 -7.72 3.67
CA VAL A 43 46.37 -8.72 4.47
C VAL A 43 45.46 -8.02 5.48
N LEU A 44 45.96 -7.00 6.20
CA LEU A 44 45.17 -6.23 7.16
C LEU A 44 43.94 -5.58 6.50
N VAL A 45 44.11 -4.92 5.36
CA VAL A 45 43.01 -4.26 4.62
C VAL A 45 42.00 -5.29 4.12
N LEU A 46 42.46 -6.40 3.54
CA LEU A 46 41.58 -7.48 3.08
C LEU A 46 40.81 -8.13 4.23
N THR A 47 41.48 -8.40 5.36
CA THR A 47 40.83 -8.91 6.57
C THR A 47 39.82 -7.90 7.12
N LEU A 48 40.17 -6.61 7.16
CA LEU A 48 39.27 -5.56 7.63
C LEU A 48 38.05 -5.40 6.73
N ASN A 49 38.17 -5.57 5.42
CA ASN A 49 37.03 -5.50 4.50
C ASN A 49 36.07 -6.70 4.62
N VAL A 50 36.53 -7.83 5.16
CA VAL A 50 35.68 -9.02 5.42
C VAL A 50 35.06 -8.96 6.81
N VAL A 51 35.83 -8.51 7.80
CA VAL A 51 35.43 -8.50 9.22
C VAL A 51 34.66 -7.24 9.60
N ALA A 52 35.08 -6.09 9.07
CA ALA A 52 34.48 -4.80 9.34
C ALA A 52 34.27 -4.03 8.02
N PRO A 53 33.35 -4.52 7.17
CA PRO A 53 33.14 -3.95 5.84
C PRO A 53 32.64 -2.51 5.96
N SER A 54 33.03 -1.66 5.00
CA SER A 54 32.66 -0.25 5.00
C SER A 54 32.17 0.20 3.64
N SER A 55 31.11 0.98 3.62
CA SER A 55 30.55 1.58 2.41
C SER A 55 30.61 3.09 2.48
N GLU A 56 30.96 3.74 1.38
CA GLU A 56 30.87 5.20 1.20
C GLU A 56 29.52 5.67 0.63
N ASP A 57 28.62 4.73 0.33
CA ASP A 57 27.31 5.01 -0.27
C ASP A 57 26.19 4.55 0.66
N VAL A 58 26.02 5.31 1.73
CA VAL A 58 24.83 5.28 2.59
C VAL A 58 23.81 6.26 2.04
N ARG A 59 22.55 5.86 2.02
CA ARG A 59 21.42 6.68 1.59
C ARG A 59 20.31 6.59 2.62
N VAL A 60 19.84 7.75 3.06
CA VAL A 60 18.58 7.86 3.81
C VAL A 60 17.46 7.96 2.79
N ILE A 61 16.58 6.98 2.80
CA ILE A 61 15.41 6.88 1.91
C ILE A 61 14.18 7.09 2.78
N ARG A 62 13.23 7.89 2.30
CA ARG A 62 11.91 8.04 2.93
C ARG A 62 10.86 7.45 2.01
N TYR A 63 9.75 6.99 2.58
CA TYR A 63 8.63 6.53 1.78
C TYR A 63 7.99 7.72 1.06
N VAL A 64 7.83 7.58 -0.25
CA VAL A 64 7.22 8.61 -1.10
C VAL A 64 5.93 8.04 -1.67
N VAL A 65 4.81 8.58 -1.23
CA VAL A 65 3.48 8.25 -1.73
C VAL A 65 3.09 9.25 -2.80
N GLN A 66 2.77 8.76 -3.99
CA GLN A 66 2.20 9.57 -5.05
C GLN A 66 0.71 9.77 -4.79
N VAL A 67 0.31 11.01 -4.49
CA VAL A 67 -1.10 11.32 -4.19
C VAL A 67 -1.85 11.46 -5.52
N VAL A 68 -2.67 10.45 -5.83
CA VAL A 68 -3.51 10.40 -7.03
C VAL A 68 -4.97 10.51 -6.57
N PRO A 69 -5.79 11.40 -7.18
CA PRO A 69 -7.20 11.50 -6.81
C PRO A 69 -7.94 10.22 -7.25
N GLN A 70 -9.00 9.84 -6.53
CA GLN A 70 -9.87 8.72 -6.94
C GLN A 70 -10.93 9.16 -7.95
N VAL A 71 -11.32 10.44 -7.92
CA VAL A 71 -12.31 11.03 -8.82
C VAL A 71 -11.71 12.11 -9.69
N ARG A 72 -12.25 12.27 -10.90
CA ARG A 72 -11.88 13.36 -11.81
C ARG A 72 -12.64 14.63 -11.43
N GLY A 73 -11.95 15.78 -11.46
CA GLY A 73 -12.62 17.07 -11.38
C GLY A 73 -11.67 18.25 -11.36
N ARG A 74 -12.25 19.45 -11.27
CA ARG A 74 -11.50 20.69 -11.10
C ARG A 74 -11.19 20.90 -9.61
N VAL A 75 -9.94 21.25 -9.31
CA VAL A 75 -9.52 21.60 -7.96
C VAL A 75 -9.99 23.00 -7.63
N ILE A 76 -10.68 23.14 -6.50
CA ILE A 76 -11.23 24.42 -6.03
C ILE A 76 -10.38 25.05 -4.93
N ASP A 77 -9.66 24.22 -4.17
CA ASP A 77 -8.95 24.65 -2.98
C ASP A 77 -7.75 23.74 -2.72
N VAL A 78 -6.63 24.32 -2.29
CA VAL A 78 -5.38 23.64 -1.93
C VAL A 78 -4.88 24.31 -0.64
N PRO A 79 -5.39 23.90 0.53
CA PRO A 79 -5.15 24.60 1.81
C PRO A 79 -3.77 24.33 2.42
N ILE A 80 -2.85 23.72 1.66
CA ILE A 80 -1.50 23.35 2.12
C ILE A 80 -0.42 24.21 1.47
N THR A 81 0.67 24.38 2.19
CA THR A 81 1.92 24.93 1.68
C THR A 81 2.94 23.82 1.51
N GLY A 82 3.69 23.85 0.41
CA GLY A 82 4.76 22.88 0.17
C GLY A 82 5.84 22.98 1.26
N ASN A 83 6.55 21.87 1.49
CA ASN A 83 7.63 21.75 2.47
C ASN A 83 7.21 22.03 3.94
N THR A 84 5.92 21.90 4.25
CA THR A 84 5.40 22.04 5.62
C THR A 84 4.98 20.68 6.17
N ALA A 85 5.14 20.48 7.48
CA ALA A 85 4.69 19.28 8.16
C ALA A 85 3.16 19.17 8.12
N ILE A 86 2.66 18.00 7.75
CA ILE A 86 1.24 17.68 7.58
C ILE A 86 0.96 16.39 8.35
N HIS A 87 -0.16 16.35 9.07
CA HIS A 87 -0.58 15.18 9.82
C HIS A 87 -1.52 14.30 9.01
N LYS A 88 -1.60 13.03 9.38
CA LYS A 88 -2.55 12.09 8.80
C LYS A 88 -3.99 12.62 8.91
N GLY A 89 -4.70 12.64 7.80
CA GLY A 89 -6.09 13.12 7.71
C GLY A 89 -6.24 14.61 7.39
N ASP A 90 -5.15 15.39 7.39
CA ASP A 90 -5.20 16.78 6.94
C ASP A 90 -5.58 16.87 5.46
N VAL A 91 -6.38 17.88 5.11
CA VAL A 91 -6.84 18.08 3.74
C VAL A 91 -5.70 18.58 2.87
N LEU A 92 -5.36 17.84 1.82
CA LEU A 92 -4.34 18.22 0.84
C LEU A 92 -4.93 19.15 -0.24
N PHE A 93 -6.06 18.76 -0.81
CA PHE A 93 -6.80 19.58 -1.77
C PHE A 93 -8.26 19.12 -1.89
N ARG A 94 -9.10 20.00 -2.43
CA ARG A 94 -10.52 19.74 -2.68
C ARG A 94 -10.84 19.87 -4.16
N ILE A 95 -11.59 18.90 -4.66
CA ILE A 95 -12.20 18.87 -5.98
C ILE A 95 -13.61 19.46 -5.86
N ASP A 96 -14.09 20.14 -6.91
CA ASP A 96 -15.45 20.66 -6.99
C ASP A 96 -16.47 19.54 -6.70
N PRO A 97 -17.20 19.59 -5.56
CA PRO A 97 -18.12 18.54 -5.18
C PRO A 97 -19.47 18.67 -5.87
N THR A 98 -19.74 19.79 -6.56
CA THR A 98 -21.07 20.12 -7.09
C THR A 98 -21.66 19.02 -7.98
N PRO A 99 -20.94 18.46 -8.97
CA PRO A 99 -21.50 17.39 -9.80
C PRO A 99 -21.85 16.13 -9.00
N PHE A 100 -21.02 15.77 -8.02
CA PHE A 100 -21.21 14.60 -7.18
C PHE A 100 -22.38 14.79 -6.20
N GLN A 101 -22.53 15.99 -5.62
CA GLN A 101 -23.69 16.32 -4.78
C GLN A 101 -25.00 16.26 -5.57
N LEU A 102 -25.01 16.73 -6.81
CA LEU A 102 -26.19 16.65 -7.68
C LEU A 102 -26.52 15.20 -8.03
N GLN A 103 -25.52 14.36 -8.27
CA GLN A 103 -25.71 12.93 -8.51
C GLN A 103 -26.28 12.20 -7.29
N VAL A 104 -25.76 12.50 -6.09
CA VAL A 104 -26.32 11.97 -4.82
C VAL A 104 -27.78 12.37 -4.67
N LYS A 105 -28.13 13.66 -4.85
CA LYS A 105 -29.52 14.13 -4.79
C LYS A 105 -30.44 13.45 -5.81
N ALA A 106 -29.95 13.23 -7.03
CA ALA A 106 -30.71 12.53 -8.06
C ALA A 106 -30.98 11.07 -7.67
N LEU A 107 -29.99 10.36 -7.14
CA LEU A 107 -30.12 8.98 -6.68
C LEU A 107 -30.97 8.86 -5.41
N GLU A 108 -30.93 9.84 -4.50
CA GLU A 108 -31.85 9.92 -3.36
C GLU A 108 -33.30 10.03 -3.82
N ALA A 109 -33.59 10.88 -4.81
CA ALA A 109 -34.94 10.99 -5.39
C ALA A 109 -35.37 9.69 -6.08
N GLN A 110 -34.47 9.03 -6.81
CA GLN A 110 -34.74 7.72 -7.42
C GLN A 110 -35.00 6.64 -6.36
N LEU A 111 -34.30 6.67 -5.23
CA LEU A 111 -34.52 5.73 -4.14
C LEU A 111 -35.92 5.90 -3.54
N VAL A 112 -36.35 7.15 -3.31
CA VAL A 112 -37.72 7.44 -2.82
C VAL A 112 -38.77 6.94 -3.82
N ASN A 113 -38.56 7.13 -5.12
CA ASN A 113 -39.46 6.62 -6.15
C ASN A 113 -39.51 5.08 -6.16
N ALA A 114 -38.34 4.41 -6.08
CA ALA A 114 -38.27 2.95 -6.03
C ALA A 114 -38.95 2.38 -4.78
N GLN A 115 -38.78 3.02 -3.63
CA GLN A 115 -39.48 2.67 -2.39
C GLN A 115 -40.99 2.86 -2.52
N GLY A 116 -41.45 3.96 -3.14
CA GLY A 116 -42.86 4.18 -3.44
C GLY A 116 -43.45 3.07 -4.33
N SER A 117 -42.74 2.69 -5.39
CA SER A 117 -43.11 1.58 -6.28
C SER A 117 -43.12 0.22 -5.58
N ALA A 118 -42.21 -0.01 -4.63
CA ALA A 118 -42.19 -1.22 -3.80
C ALA A 118 -43.38 -1.28 -2.84
N ARG A 119 -43.74 -0.15 -2.19
CA ARG A 119 -44.95 -0.06 -1.35
C ARG A 119 -46.21 -0.34 -2.16
N LYS A 120 -46.34 0.30 -3.33
CA LYS A 120 -47.47 0.08 -4.23
C LYS A 120 -47.62 -1.40 -4.63
N ARG A 121 -46.53 -2.08 -5.01
CA ARG A 121 -46.56 -3.52 -5.32
C ARG A 121 -47.00 -4.38 -4.13
N THR A 122 -46.60 -3.99 -2.92
CA THR A 122 -47.01 -4.67 -1.68
C THR A 122 -48.52 -4.49 -1.44
N GLU A 123 -49.04 -3.29 -1.66
CA GLU A 123 -50.48 -2.99 -1.61
C GLU A 123 -51.27 -3.74 -2.71
N ASP A 124 -50.73 -3.83 -3.92
CA ASP A 124 -51.33 -4.60 -5.03
C ASP A 124 -51.42 -6.09 -4.68
N LEU A 125 -50.41 -6.66 -4.01
CA LEU A 125 -50.45 -8.04 -3.53
C LEU A 125 -51.52 -8.21 -2.43
N ALA A 126 -51.62 -7.26 -1.50
CA ALA A 126 -52.64 -7.27 -0.47
C ALA A 126 -54.05 -7.22 -1.09
N ALA A 127 -54.28 -6.36 -2.08
CA ALA A 127 -55.54 -6.28 -2.82
C ALA A 127 -55.85 -7.57 -3.61
N ALA A 128 -54.86 -8.16 -4.28
CA ALA A 128 -55.02 -9.42 -5.01
C ALA A 128 -55.37 -10.59 -4.07
N SER A 129 -54.71 -10.67 -2.91
CA SER A 129 -54.99 -11.69 -1.89
C SER A 129 -56.35 -11.51 -1.21
N ALA A 130 -56.79 -10.26 -1.00
CA ALA A 130 -58.14 -9.96 -0.52
C ALA A 130 -59.21 -10.42 -1.53
N LYS A 131 -58.96 -10.21 -2.84
CA LYS A 131 -59.85 -10.68 -3.92
C LYS A 131 -59.92 -12.21 -3.97
N SER A 132 -58.79 -12.91 -3.86
CA SER A 132 -58.77 -14.39 -3.83
C SER A 132 -59.51 -14.94 -2.61
N THR A 133 -59.38 -14.28 -1.45
CA THR A 133 -60.12 -14.62 -0.21
C THR A 133 -61.63 -14.35 -0.32
N ALA A 134 -62.03 -13.26 -0.98
CA ALA A 134 -63.44 -12.95 -1.20
C ALA A 134 -64.13 -13.98 -2.11
N VAL A 135 -63.49 -14.36 -3.23
CA VAL A 135 -64.02 -15.41 -4.14
C VAL A 135 -64.06 -16.76 -3.41
N ARG A 136 -63.06 -17.07 -2.58
CA ARG A 136 -63.07 -18.28 -1.76
C ARG A 136 -64.26 -18.33 -0.80
N SER A 137 -64.58 -17.21 -0.16
CA SER A 137 -65.75 -17.11 0.73
C SER A 137 -67.08 -17.32 -0.02
N GLN A 138 -67.16 -16.87 -1.28
CA GLN A 138 -68.31 -17.13 -2.15
C GLN A 138 -68.40 -18.60 -2.55
N ILE A 139 -67.27 -19.25 -2.84
CA ILE A 139 -67.20 -20.70 -3.09
C ILE A 139 -67.71 -21.48 -1.87
N ASP A 140 -67.32 -21.09 -0.65
CA ASP A 140 -67.77 -21.76 0.58
C ASP A 140 -69.28 -21.63 0.80
N LEU A 141 -69.89 -20.51 0.38
CA LEU A 141 -71.34 -20.36 0.36
C LEU A 141 -71.99 -21.20 -0.74
N ALA A 142 -71.43 -21.20 -1.95
CA ALA A 142 -71.94 -21.96 -3.09
C ALA A 142 -71.87 -23.48 -2.84
N MET A 143 -70.80 -23.97 -2.19
CA MET A 143 -70.67 -25.36 -1.77
C MET A 143 -71.77 -25.77 -0.79
N ARG A 144 -72.08 -24.91 0.20
CA ARG A 144 -73.20 -25.15 1.13
C ARG A 144 -74.53 -25.23 0.40
N ARG A 145 -74.80 -24.32 -0.54
CA ARG A 145 -76.02 -24.34 -1.37
C ARG A 145 -76.13 -25.59 -2.25
N VAL A 146 -75.03 -26.04 -2.85
CA VAL A 146 -75.00 -27.29 -3.62
C VAL A 146 -75.34 -28.47 -2.71
N GLN A 147 -74.80 -28.51 -1.50
CA GLN A 147 -75.08 -29.56 -0.52
C GLN A 147 -76.55 -29.56 -0.08
N GLU A 148 -77.08 -28.39 0.30
CA GLU A 148 -78.48 -28.21 0.69
C GLU A 148 -79.44 -28.62 -0.44
N ASN A 149 -79.20 -28.15 -1.68
CA ASN A 149 -80.03 -28.52 -2.83
C ASN A 149 -79.95 -30.01 -3.15
N LYS A 150 -78.79 -30.64 -2.95
CA LYS A 150 -78.60 -32.08 -3.15
C LYS A 150 -79.40 -32.89 -2.14
N GLU A 151 -79.44 -32.46 -0.87
CA GLU A 151 -80.25 -33.08 0.18
C GLU A 151 -81.76 -32.90 -0.08
N LEU A 152 -82.19 -31.70 -0.49
CA LEU A 152 -83.59 -31.42 -0.84
C LEU A 152 -84.10 -32.27 -2.02
N VAL A 153 -83.28 -32.43 -3.07
CA VAL A 153 -83.60 -33.28 -4.21
C VAL A 153 -83.66 -34.76 -3.79
N ALA A 154 -82.76 -35.22 -2.91
CA ALA A 154 -82.76 -36.59 -2.40
C ALA A 154 -84.02 -36.95 -1.59
N HIS A 155 -84.58 -35.98 -0.86
CA HIS A 155 -85.83 -36.13 -0.11
C HIS A 155 -87.11 -35.87 -0.93
N GLY A 156 -86.99 -35.63 -2.24
CA GLY A 156 -88.14 -35.43 -3.15
C GLY A 156 -88.83 -34.07 -3.04
N ALA A 157 -88.27 -33.14 -2.26
CA ALA A 157 -88.81 -31.79 -2.03
C ALA A 157 -88.13 -30.70 -2.88
N GLY A 158 -87.04 -31.02 -3.57
CA GLY A 158 -86.22 -30.09 -4.35
C GLY A 158 -86.36 -30.21 -5.87
N ASP A 159 -86.11 -29.11 -6.57
CA ASP A 159 -86.05 -29.02 -8.03
C ASP A 159 -84.65 -29.43 -8.57
N ARG A 160 -84.61 -30.32 -9.57
CA ARG A 160 -83.35 -30.75 -10.22
C ARG A 160 -82.67 -29.62 -10.97
N PHE A 161 -83.44 -28.71 -11.58
CA PHE A 161 -82.89 -27.56 -12.29
C PHE A 161 -82.14 -26.63 -11.33
N ALA A 162 -82.67 -26.41 -10.12
CA ALA A 162 -82.00 -25.64 -9.08
C ALA A 162 -80.67 -26.26 -8.60
N LEU A 163 -80.56 -27.60 -8.59
CA LEU A 163 -79.29 -28.28 -8.28
C LEU A 163 -78.26 -28.09 -9.40
N GLU A 164 -78.64 -28.26 -10.66
CA GLU A 164 -77.76 -28.05 -11.82
C GLU A 164 -77.28 -26.59 -11.91
N GLN A 165 -78.15 -25.63 -11.62
CA GLN A 165 -77.78 -24.22 -11.55
C GLN A 165 -76.74 -23.97 -10.45
N ALA A 166 -76.97 -24.46 -9.23
CA ALA A 166 -76.02 -24.28 -8.13
C ALA A 166 -74.65 -24.94 -8.42
N GLN A 167 -74.63 -26.09 -9.10
CA GLN A 167 -73.39 -26.73 -9.55
C GLN A 167 -72.64 -25.92 -10.61
N THR A 168 -73.38 -25.29 -11.54
CA THR A 168 -72.81 -24.43 -12.57
C THR A 168 -72.23 -23.15 -11.96
N ASP A 169 -72.93 -22.56 -11.00
CA ASP A 169 -72.46 -21.39 -10.23
C ASP A 169 -71.17 -21.71 -9.46
N LEU A 170 -71.10 -22.89 -8.81
CA LEU A 170 -69.88 -23.34 -8.13
C LEU A 170 -68.71 -23.49 -9.11
N LYS A 171 -68.92 -24.10 -10.28
CA LYS A 171 -67.89 -24.23 -11.32
C LYS A 171 -67.40 -22.87 -11.83
N SER A 172 -68.30 -21.91 -12.01
CA SER A 172 -67.95 -20.54 -12.39
C SER A 172 -67.06 -19.89 -11.34
N LEU A 173 -67.45 -19.94 -10.06
CA LEU A 173 -66.67 -19.36 -8.98
C LEU A 173 -65.29 -20.04 -8.82
N GLN A 174 -65.20 -21.35 -9.07
CA GLN A 174 -63.92 -22.07 -9.09
C GLN A 174 -62.99 -21.56 -10.20
N ALA A 175 -63.53 -21.28 -11.39
CA ALA A 175 -62.77 -20.66 -12.48
C ALA A 175 -62.32 -19.23 -12.11
N ASP A 176 -63.19 -18.45 -11.46
CA ASP A 176 -62.87 -17.10 -10.98
C ASP A 176 -61.77 -17.12 -9.91
N LEU A 177 -61.77 -18.12 -9.00
CA LEU A 177 -60.71 -18.29 -8.01
C LEU A 177 -59.37 -18.64 -8.68
N ALA A 178 -59.39 -19.51 -9.70
CA ALA A 178 -58.19 -19.82 -10.45
C ALA A 178 -57.61 -18.56 -11.12
N GLY A 179 -58.46 -17.71 -11.70
CA GLY A 179 -58.05 -16.42 -12.24
C GLY A 179 -57.50 -15.47 -11.18
N ALA A 180 -58.16 -15.36 -10.02
CA ALA A 180 -57.70 -14.52 -8.91
C ALA A 180 -56.35 -14.99 -8.34
N LYS A 181 -56.15 -16.31 -8.19
CA LYS A 181 -54.88 -16.89 -7.75
C LYS A 181 -53.76 -16.69 -8.76
N ALA A 182 -54.06 -16.77 -10.06
CA ALA A 182 -53.07 -16.48 -11.11
C ALA A 182 -52.60 -15.03 -11.04
N GLN A 183 -53.53 -14.08 -10.82
CA GLN A 183 -53.18 -12.67 -10.62
C GLN A 183 -52.34 -12.45 -9.36
N GLU A 184 -52.70 -13.07 -8.24
CA GLU A 184 -51.92 -13.02 -6.99
C GLU A 184 -50.50 -13.57 -7.19
N ALA A 185 -50.36 -14.71 -7.89
CA ALA A 185 -49.06 -15.30 -8.19
C ALA A 185 -48.20 -14.39 -9.10
N GLN A 186 -48.81 -13.71 -10.07
CA GLN A 186 -48.10 -12.76 -10.94
C GLN A 186 -47.53 -11.59 -10.13
N VAL A 187 -48.32 -10.99 -9.24
CA VAL A 187 -47.86 -9.87 -8.39
C VAL A 187 -46.82 -10.36 -7.38
N ARG A 188 -47.00 -11.56 -6.80
CA ARG A 188 -46.03 -12.17 -5.89
C ARG A 188 -44.69 -12.44 -6.58
N ALA A 189 -44.70 -12.88 -7.83
CA ALA A 189 -43.47 -13.10 -8.60
C ALA A 189 -42.66 -11.80 -8.79
N LEU A 190 -43.34 -10.67 -9.02
CA LEU A 190 -42.70 -9.35 -9.12
C LEU A 190 -42.08 -8.86 -7.80
N LEU A 191 -42.58 -9.34 -6.67
CA LEU A 191 -42.05 -9.06 -5.32
C LEU A 191 -40.96 -10.04 -4.88
N GLY A 192 -40.92 -11.25 -5.47
CA GLY A 192 -40.00 -12.32 -5.09
C GLY A 192 -38.53 -12.03 -5.45
N ALA A 193 -38.27 -11.08 -6.34
CA ALA A 193 -36.93 -10.60 -6.65
C ALA A 193 -36.41 -9.72 -5.51
N THR A 194 -35.83 -10.36 -4.49
CA THR A 194 -35.26 -9.70 -3.31
C THR A 194 -33.76 -9.94 -3.23
N VAL A 195 -33.03 -8.95 -2.74
CA VAL A 195 -31.60 -8.99 -2.45
C VAL A 195 -31.43 -8.37 -1.07
N ASP A 196 -30.80 -9.08 -0.13
CA ASP A 196 -30.59 -8.62 1.26
C ASP A 196 -31.86 -8.10 1.96
N ASN A 197 -32.96 -8.84 1.84
CA ASN A 197 -34.30 -8.51 2.38
C ASN A 197 -34.96 -7.25 1.78
N ASP A 198 -34.33 -6.56 0.84
CA ASP A 198 -34.93 -5.47 0.08
C ASP A 198 -35.40 -5.95 -1.30
N GLN A 199 -36.38 -5.26 -1.86
CA GLN A 199 -36.75 -5.43 -3.26
C GLN A 199 -35.54 -5.13 -4.15
N ALA A 200 -35.26 -5.96 -5.16
CA ALA A 200 -34.05 -5.87 -5.98
C ALA A 200 -33.82 -4.46 -6.57
N GLU A 201 -34.88 -3.78 -6.99
CA GLU A 201 -34.82 -2.42 -7.51
C GLU A 201 -34.39 -1.40 -6.44
N VAL A 202 -34.90 -1.52 -5.22
CA VAL A 202 -34.51 -0.65 -4.09
C VAL A 202 -33.05 -0.92 -3.70
N ALA A 203 -32.64 -2.19 -3.65
CA ALA A 203 -31.27 -2.58 -3.34
C ALA A 203 -30.28 -2.03 -4.39
N GLN A 204 -30.63 -2.13 -5.68
CA GLN A 204 -29.81 -1.60 -6.77
C GLN A 204 -29.61 -0.08 -6.66
N ILE A 205 -30.68 0.69 -6.48
CA ILE A 205 -30.58 2.16 -6.36
C ILE A 205 -29.83 2.55 -5.08
N ARG A 206 -30.01 1.81 -3.98
CA ARG A 206 -29.25 2.04 -2.75
C ARG A 206 -27.75 1.82 -2.98
N ALA A 207 -27.36 0.75 -3.66
CA ALA A 207 -25.96 0.48 -3.98
C ALA A 207 -25.35 1.60 -4.85
N GLN A 208 -26.10 2.10 -5.83
CA GLN A 208 -25.69 3.24 -6.66
C GLN A 208 -25.55 4.52 -5.82
N LEU A 209 -26.47 4.77 -4.87
CA LEU A 209 -26.40 5.91 -3.96
C LEU A 209 -25.16 5.84 -3.06
N GLU A 210 -24.84 4.67 -2.50
CA GLU A 210 -23.64 4.49 -1.68
C GLU A 210 -22.36 4.68 -2.51
N SER A 211 -22.33 4.19 -3.75
CA SER A 211 -21.23 4.48 -4.69
C SER A 211 -21.07 5.98 -4.93
N ALA A 212 -22.16 6.71 -5.19
CA ALA A 212 -22.11 8.16 -5.44
C ALA A 212 -21.71 8.96 -4.19
N LYS A 213 -22.12 8.51 -2.99
CA LYS A 213 -21.67 9.09 -1.72
C LYS A 213 -20.18 8.85 -1.49
N TRP A 214 -19.69 7.67 -1.83
CA TRP A 214 -18.25 7.38 -1.80
C TRP A 214 -17.50 8.34 -2.74
N ASP A 215 -17.92 8.46 -4.00
CA ASP A 215 -17.32 9.40 -4.95
C ASP A 215 -17.33 10.85 -4.44
N LEU A 216 -18.44 11.28 -3.82
CA LEU A 216 -18.54 12.59 -3.17
C LEU A 216 -17.52 12.72 -2.03
N SER A 217 -17.33 11.70 -1.20
CA SER A 217 -16.33 11.72 -0.12
C SER A 217 -14.90 11.83 -0.68
N GLN A 218 -14.64 11.22 -1.84
CA GLN A 218 -13.36 11.26 -2.52
C GLN A 218 -13.05 12.61 -3.20
N THR A 219 -13.96 13.57 -3.16
CA THR A 219 -13.69 14.95 -3.61
C THR A 219 -12.72 15.69 -2.68
N THR A 220 -12.62 15.25 -1.43
CA THR A 220 -11.65 15.78 -0.47
C THR A 220 -10.51 14.80 -0.31
N VAL A 221 -9.33 15.17 -0.80
CA VAL A 221 -8.13 14.31 -0.72
C VAL A 221 -7.35 14.68 0.53
N VAL A 222 -7.09 13.69 1.38
CA VAL A 222 -6.42 13.86 2.68
C VAL A 222 -5.05 13.19 2.72
N ALA A 223 -4.21 13.59 3.67
CA ALA A 223 -2.89 13.01 3.88
C ALA A 223 -3.00 11.56 4.40
N PRO A 224 -2.30 10.58 3.78
CA PRO A 224 -2.38 9.17 4.18
C PRO A 224 -1.64 8.86 5.49
N ALA A 225 -0.61 9.64 5.82
CA ALA A 225 0.27 9.48 6.98
C ALA A 225 0.80 10.85 7.43
N ASP A 226 1.60 10.87 8.51
CA ASP A 226 2.33 12.07 8.93
C ASP A 226 3.57 12.26 8.05
N GLY A 227 3.79 13.48 7.55
CA GLY A 227 4.83 13.72 6.57
C GLY A 227 4.87 15.14 6.04
N THR A 228 5.39 15.29 4.83
CA THR A 228 5.57 16.58 4.16
C THR A 228 5.25 16.45 2.67
N VAL A 229 4.51 17.41 2.13
CA VAL A 229 4.29 17.48 0.68
C VAL A 229 5.46 18.20 0.02
N ILE A 230 6.16 17.49 -0.86
CA ILE A 230 7.20 18.06 -1.73
C ILE A 230 6.65 18.23 -3.14
N ASN A 231 7.21 19.18 -3.89
CA ASN A 231 6.83 19.46 -5.28
C ASN A 231 5.33 19.77 -5.46
N LEU A 232 4.79 20.67 -4.64
CA LEU A 232 3.40 21.15 -4.75
C LEU A 232 3.23 22.06 -5.97
N GLN A 233 2.92 21.47 -7.13
CA GLN A 233 2.61 22.20 -8.35
C GLN A 233 1.11 22.42 -8.57
N LEU A 234 0.26 21.69 -7.84
CA LEU A 234 -1.19 21.80 -7.94
C LEU A 234 -1.69 23.18 -7.47
N ARG A 235 -2.58 23.78 -8.26
CA ARG A 235 -3.22 25.06 -7.95
C ARG A 235 -4.74 24.98 -8.14
N PRO A 236 -5.52 25.82 -7.44
CA PRO A 236 -6.93 26.00 -7.75
C PRO A 236 -7.14 26.32 -9.23
N GLY A 237 -8.14 25.70 -9.85
CA GLY A 237 -8.40 25.76 -11.29
C GLY A 237 -7.79 24.62 -12.11
N SER A 238 -6.77 23.93 -11.59
CA SER A 238 -6.22 22.72 -12.24
C SER A 238 -7.26 21.60 -12.31
N ILE A 239 -7.17 20.77 -13.35
CA ILE A 239 -7.98 19.54 -13.48
C ILE A 239 -7.11 18.36 -13.07
N VAL A 240 -7.66 17.51 -12.21
CA VAL A 240 -7.02 16.28 -11.77
C VAL A 240 -7.81 15.06 -12.25
N THR A 241 -7.11 13.97 -12.52
CA THR A 241 -7.68 12.72 -13.04
C THR A 241 -7.09 11.52 -12.29
N PRO A 242 -7.85 10.41 -12.15
CA PRO A 242 -7.40 9.20 -11.47
C PRO A 242 -6.43 8.38 -12.34
N LEU A 243 -5.30 8.99 -12.72
CA LEU A 243 -4.28 8.38 -13.57
C LEU A 243 -2.92 8.44 -12.86
N LEU A 244 -2.29 7.28 -12.67
CA LEU A 244 -0.99 7.16 -11.98
C LEU A 244 0.15 7.96 -12.65
N GLN A 245 0.04 8.27 -13.94
CA GLN A 245 1.10 8.97 -14.68
C GLN A 245 1.20 10.46 -14.32
N ASN A 246 0.13 11.06 -13.77
CA ASN A 246 0.08 12.48 -13.42
C ASN A 246 -0.38 12.64 -11.95
N PRO A 247 0.46 12.28 -10.97
CA PRO A 247 0.12 12.48 -9.57
C PRO A 247 -0.06 13.97 -9.27
N ALA A 248 -1.01 14.27 -8.38
CA ALA A 248 -1.31 15.65 -8.00
C ALA A 248 -0.15 16.27 -7.20
N MET A 249 0.55 15.45 -6.41
CA MET A 249 1.72 15.83 -5.62
C MET A 249 2.48 14.59 -5.13
N SER A 250 3.68 14.80 -4.59
CA SER A 250 4.47 13.78 -3.90
C SER A 250 4.44 14.01 -2.40
N PHE A 251 3.93 13.04 -1.65
CA PHE A 251 3.89 13.05 -0.20
C PHE A 251 5.05 12.22 0.36
N VAL A 252 5.90 12.80 1.20
CA VAL A 252 7.03 12.11 1.83
C VAL A 252 6.68 11.86 3.28
N GLU A 253 6.73 10.60 3.70
CA GLU A 253 6.42 10.23 5.07
C GLU A 253 7.56 10.57 6.05
N ASN A 254 7.20 10.69 7.33
CA ASN A 254 8.17 10.87 8.40
C ASN A 254 8.99 9.59 8.69
N ASP A 255 8.52 8.43 8.24
CA ASP A 255 9.26 7.17 8.34
C ASP A 255 10.40 7.10 7.32
N TYR A 256 11.50 6.46 7.71
CA TYR A 256 12.72 6.39 6.92
C TYR A 256 13.39 5.02 6.99
N GLN A 257 14.17 4.72 5.96
CA GLN A 257 15.05 3.58 5.88
C GLN A 257 16.46 4.05 5.56
N VAL A 258 17.45 3.48 6.23
CA VAL A 258 18.85 3.72 5.90
C VAL A 258 19.39 2.50 5.16
N VAL A 259 19.93 2.73 3.97
CA VAL A 259 20.48 1.69 3.12
C VAL A 259 21.92 2.02 2.80
N ALA A 260 22.81 1.04 2.99
CA ALA A 260 24.22 1.14 2.63
C ALA A 260 24.54 0.12 1.54
N LEU A 261 25.29 0.55 0.51
CA LEU A 261 25.64 -0.30 -0.63
C LEU A 261 27.06 -0.85 -0.47
N PHE A 262 27.21 -2.13 -0.23
CA PHE A 262 28.51 -2.80 -0.03
C PHE A 262 28.92 -3.62 -1.26
N ASP A 263 30.23 -3.83 -1.42
CA ASP A 263 30.75 -4.68 -2.48
C ASP A 263 30.49 -6.17 -2.16
N GLN A 264 30.37 -7.01 -3.19
CA GLN A 264 29.84 -8.38 -3.04
C GLN A 264 30.71 -9.29 -2.17
N ASN A 265 32.02 -9.09 -2.18
CA ASN A 265 32.99 -9.86 -1.40
C ASN A 265 33.01 -9.47 0.09
N GLU A 266 32.51 -8.29 0.44
CA GLU A 266 32.54 -7.72 1.79
C GLU A 266 31.46 -8.32 2.70
N LEU A 267 30.36 -8.81 2.13
CA LEU A 267 29.18 -9.27 2.89
C LEU A 267 29.26 -10.73 3.36
N ARG A 268 30.38 -11.43 3.16
CA ARG A 268 30.49 -12.87 3.43
C ARG A 268 30.27 -13.25 4.90
N MET A 269 30.68 -12.37 5.82
CA MET A 269 30.58 -12.59 7.27
C MET A 269 29.49 -11.77 7.93
N VAL A 270 28.77 -10.93 7.17
CA VAL A 270 27.74 -10.05 7.73
C VAL A 270 26.46 -10.82 7.98
N ALA A 271 25.93 -10.68 9.20
CA ALA A 271 24.67 -11.26 9.62
C ALA A 271 23.66 -10.18 10.05
N PRO A 272 22.35 -10.45 9.91
CA PRO A 272 21.34 -9.66 10.62
C PRO A 272 21.62 -9.66 12.12
N GLY A 273 21.68 -8.48 12.72
CA GLY A 273 22.01 -8.30 14.13
C GLY A 273 23.37 -7.63 14.37
N ASP A 274 24.25 -7.58 13.38
CA ASP A 274 25.58 -6.99 13.51
C ASP A 274 25.52 -5.49 13.85
N GLU A 275 26.46 -5.03 14.69
CA GLU A 275 26.61 -3.61 15.04
C GLU A 275 27.05 -2.83 13.80
N ALA A 276 26.46 -1.67 13.56
CA ALA A 276 26.86 -0.77 12.50
C ALA A 276 27.01 0.67 13.02
N GLU A 277 27.94 1.42 12.42
CA GLU A 277 28.10 2.84 12.65
C GLU A 277 27.87 3.57 11.32
N ILE A 278 27.16 4.70 11.37
CA ILE A 278 26.80 5.51 10.20
C ILE A 278 27.23 6.95 10.45
N ALA A 279 27.90 7.55 9.47
CA ALA A 279 28.27 8.95 9.49
C ALA A 279 27.69 9.65 8.26
N LEU A 280 26.73 10.54 8.48
CA LEU A 280 26.06 11.28 7.43
C LEU A 280 26.75 12.62 7.18
N ARG A 281 26.83 13.02 5.92
CA ARG A 281 27.36 14.35 5.53
C ARG A 281 26.50 15.50 6.03
N THR A 282 25.22 15.26 6.25
CA THR A 282 24.28 16.25 6.79
C THR A 282 24.47 16.52 8.29
N ILE A 283 25.16 15.63 9.00
CA ILE A 283 25.40 15.73 10.45
C ILE A 283 26.90 15.47 10.73
N PRO A 284 27.78 16.38 10.31
CA PRO A 284 29.23 16.20 10.48
C PRO A 284 29.59 16.14 11.98
N GLY A 285 30.62 15.35 12.30
CA GLY A 285 31.12 15.16 13.67
C GLY A 285 30.34 14.14 14.52
N LYS A 286 29.14 13.70 14.10
CA LYS A 286 28.37 12.65 14.78
C LYS A 286 28.47 11.31 14.04
N VAL A 287 28.57 10.24 14.82
CA VAL A 287 28.45 8.87 14.33
C VAL A 287 27.20 8.28 14.97
N LEU A 288 26.26 7.86 14.14
CA LEU A 288 25.00 7.25 14.54
C LEU A 288 25.21 5.75 14.69
N LYS A 289 24.75 5.17 15.80
CA LYS A 289 24.79 3.72 15.97
C LYS A 289 23.57 3.08 15.32
N ALA A 290 23.79 1.97 14.64
CA ALA A 290 22.78 1.23 13.92
C ALA A 290 23.01 -0.28 14.04
N GLN A 291 22.06 -1.05 13.54
CA GLN A 291 22.14 -2.50 13.45
C GLN A 291 21.76 -2.97 12.05
N VAL A 292 22.39 -4.04 11.58
CA VAL A 292 22.01 -4.70 10.34
C VAL A 292 20.66 -5.40 10.52
N VAL A 293 19.65 -4.97 9.78
CA VAL A 293 18.34 -5.64 9.81
C VAL A 293 18.29 -6.77 8.80
N SER A 294 18.77 -6.50 7.58
CA SER A 294 18.66 -7.44 6.47
C SER A 294 19.56 -7.04 5.32
N ILE A 295 20.04 -8.05 4.59
CA ILE A 295 20.80 -7.89 3.36
C ILE A 295 19.89 -8.23 2.17
N VAL A 296 19.85 -7.37 1.17
CA VAL A 296 19.10 -7.62 -0.06
C VAL A 296 19.99 -8.42 -1.01
N TRP A 297 19.83 -9.75 -1.01
CA TRP A 297 20.56 -10.68 -1.89
C TRP A 297 20.00 -10.75 -3.31
N ALA A 298 19.52 -9.63 -3.84
CA ALA A 298 18.97 -9.51 -5.18
C ALA A 298 19.30 -8.14 -5.77
N GLN A 299 19.70 -8.11 -7.04
CA GLN A 299 19.98 -6.89 -7.79
C GLN A 299 19.40 -7.00 -9.19
N GLY A 300 19.03 -5.87 -9.80
CA GLY A 300 18.45 -5.84 -11.15
C GLY A 300 19.34 -6.45 -12.22
N GLN A 301 20.66 -6.47 -12.03
CA GLN A 301 21.61 -7.16 -12.93
C GLN A 301 21.41 -8.69 -12.96
N GLY A 302 20.91 -9.27 -11.86
CA GLY A 302 20.55 -10.68 -11.80
C GLY A 302 19.15 -10.98 -12.35
N GLN A 303 18.38 -9.96 -12.71
CA GLN A 303 17.03 -10.13 -13.25
C GLN A 303 17.09 -10.30 -14.77
N LEU A 304 16.70 -11.48 -15.24
CA LEU A 304 16.47 -11.71 -16.67
C LEU A 304 15.01 -11.39 -16.99
N THR A 305 14.76 -10.39 -17.82
CA THR A 305 13.41 -10.06 -18.28
C THR A 305 12.88 -11.20 -19.15
N PRO A 306 11.77 -11.86 -18.78
CA PRO A 306 11.16 -12.87 -19.61
C PRO A 306 10.68 -12.25 -20.92
N GLY A 307 11.07 -12.81 -22.05
CA GLY A 307 10.68 -12.32 -23.37
C GLY A 307 11.07 -13.29 -24.48
N GLY A 308 10.44 -13.16 -25.65
CA GLY A 308 10.77 -13.97 -26.84
C GLY A 308 12.05 -13.55 -27.55
N LEU A 309 12.76 -12.54 -27.03
CA LEU A 309 14.05 -12.07 -27.52
C LEU A 309 15.14 -12.60 -26.59
N LEU A 310 16.28 -12.98 -27.17
CA LEU A 310 17.46 -13.37 -26.39
C LEU A 310 17.99 -12.14 -25.61
N PRO A 311 18.49 -12.32 -24.37
CA PRO A 311 19.09 -11.25 -23.61
C PRO A 311 20.28 -10.65 -24.37
N LEU A 312 20.21 -9.34 -24.64
CA LEU A 312 21.31 -8.61 -25.26
C LEU A 312 22.34 -8.25 -24.17
N THR A 313 23.60 -8.61 -24.39
CA THR A 313 24.72 -8.02 -23.66
C THR A 313 24.82 -6.56 -24.13
N GLY A 314 24.48 -5.60 -23.27
CA GLY A 314 24.53 -4.17 -23.64
C GLY A 314 25.90 -3.72 -24.16
N THR A 315 25.96 -2.53 -24.75
CA THR A 315 27.19 -1.96 -25.33
C THR A 315 28.13 -1.33 -24.31
N GLU A 316 27.67 -1.12 -23.07
CA GLU A 316 28.47 -0.52 -21.99
C GLU A 316 28.71 -1.53 -20.86
N PRO A 317 29.91 -1.51 -20.23
CA PRO A 317 30.17 -2.32 -19.06
C PRO A 317 29.24 -1.89 -17.92
N THR A 318 28.43 -2.83 -17.43
CA THR A 318 27.51 -2.59 -16.32
C THR A 318 28.32 -2.21 -15.07
N PRO A 319 27.88 -1.20 -14.27
CA PRO A 319 28.59 -0.82 -13.05
C PRO A 319 28.79 -2.02 -12.11
N PRO A 320 29.86 -2.05 -11.30
CA PRO A 320 30.08 -3.12 -10.33
C PRO A 320 28.83 -3.30 -9.44
N GLY A 321 28.29 -4.52 -9.39
CA GLY A 321 27.07 -4.79 -8.63
C GLY A 321 27.34 -4.70 -7.13
N ARG A 322 26.55 -3.90 -6.40
CA ARG A 322 26.64 -3.71 -4.95
C ARG A 322 25.36 -4.13 -4.26
N PHE A 323 25.47 -4.87 -3.16
CA PHE A 323 24.29 -5.31 -2.43
C PHE A 323 23.86 -4.26 -1.42
N ALA A 324 22.56 -4.06 -1.33
CA ALA A 324 21.96 -3.16 -0.38
C ALA A 324 21.82 -3.83 0.98
N VAL A 325 22.39 -3.22 2.01
CA VAL A 325 22.20 -3.62 3.40
C VAL A 325 21.31 -2.59 4.07
N ARG A 326 20.19 -3.05 4.63
CA ARG A 326 19.28 -2.20 5.41
C ARG A 326 19.80 -2.08 6.84
N LEU A 327 20.00 -0.85 7.26
CA LEU A 327 20.46 -0.48 8.59
C LEU A 327 19.33 0.21 9.35
N GLU A 328 19.15 -0.16 10.61
CA GLU A 328 18.20 0.48 11.51
C GLU A 328 18.95 1.20 12.63
N ILE A 329 18.64 2.47 12.82
CA ILE A 329 19.29 3.30 13.83
C ILE A 329 18.79 2.91 15.22
N LEU A 330 19.72 2.86 16.18
CA LEU A 330 19.40 2.52 17.57
C LEU A 330 18.53 3.62 18.22
N PRO A 331 17.68 3.27 19.20
CA PRO A 331 16.70 4.19 19.79
C PRO A 331 17.29 5.52 20.29
N GLU A 332 18.52 5.53 20.78
CA GLU A 332 19.21 6.73 21.30
C GLU A 332 19.34 7.86 20.26
N ASP A 333 19.40 7.51 18.97
CA ASP A 333 19.61 8.45 17.86
C ASP A 333 18.40 8.55 16.92
N ARG A 334 17.27 7.88 17.23
CA ARG A 334 16.10 7.79 16.32
C ARG A 334 15.35 9.09 16.11
N ASP A 335 15.31 9.95 17.12
CA ASP A 335 14.53 11.21 17.09
C ASP A 335 15.18 12.30 16.23
N MET A 336 16.38 12.05 15.71
CA MET A 336 17.07 13.01 14.86
C MET A 336 16.39 13.09 13.48
N PHE A 337 16.20 14.31 13.01
CA PHE A 337 15.75 14.52 11.64
C PHE A 337 16.82 14.11 10.63
N LEU A 338 16.55 13.05 9.87
CA LEU A 338 17.36 12.62 8.74
C LEU A 338 16.74 13.07 7.43
N ALA A 339 17.44 13.91 6.68
CA ALA A 339 16.96 14.40 5.40
C ALA A 339 16.86 13.24 4.38
N ALA A 340 15.77 13.19 3.60
CA ALA A 340 15.68 12.28 2.46
C ALA A 340 16.81 12.57 1.46
N GLY A 341 17.46 11.52 0.99
CA GLY A 341 18.61 11.62 0.09
C GLY A 341 19.92 12.03 0.77
N ALA A 342 19.95 12.16 2.11
CA ALA A 342 21.20 12.33 2.83
C ALA A 342 22.15 11.18 2.51
N ARG A 343 23.41 11.53 2.24
CA ARG A 343 24.48 10.57 1.94
C ARG A 343 25.52 10.52 3.04
N GLY A 344 26.19 9.38 3.16
CA GLY A 344 27.22 9.18 4.16
C GLY A 344 28.00 7.90 3.93
N HIS A 345 28.81 7.55 4.91
CA HIS A 345 29.54 6.29 4.96
C HIS A 345 29.09 5.46 6.16
N ALA A 346 29.14 4.15 6.03
CA ALA A 346 28.81 3.20 7.09
C ALA A 346 29.91 2.16 7.24
N ALA A 347 30.03 1.63 8.44
CA ALA A 347 30.83 0.45 8.74
C ALA A 347 29.97 -0.55 9.51
N ILE A 348 30.10 -1.83 9.20
CA ILE A 348 29.49 -2.94 9.94
C ILE A 348 30.59 -3.65 10.71
N TYR A 349 30.25 -4.20 11.87
CA TYR A 349 31.15 -4.91 12.77
C TYR A 349 30.60 -6.32 13.00
N THR A 350 31.31 -7.33 12.49
CA THR A 350 30.92 -8.75 12.63
C THR A 350 31.40 -9.33 13.97
N ASP A 351 31.01 -10.55 14.32
CA ASP A 351 31.45 -11.22 15.57
C ASP A 351 32.92 -11.71 15.56
N HIS A 352 33.69 -11.39 14.52
CA HIS A 352 35.05 -11.88 14.34
C HIS A 352 36.10 -10.79 14.57
N LEU A 353 37.23 -11.13 15.21
CA LEU A 353 38.43 -10.26 15.31
C LEU A 353 38.14 -8.82 15.80
N GLU A 354 37.41 -8.68 16.92
CA GLU A 354 37.01 -7.40 17.52
C GLU A 354 38.16 -6.39 17.68
N GLU A 355 39.36 -6.88 18.01
CA GLU A 355 40.55 -6.04 18.22
C GLU A 355 40.91 -5.19 16.99
N ILE A 356 40.72 -5.74 15.79
CA ILE A 356 41.08 -5.08 14.53
C ILE A 356 39.99 -4.08 14.11
N GLN A 357 38.73 -4.32 14.53
CA GLN A 357 37.60 -3.47 14.21
C GLN A 357 37.72 -2.06 14.79
N ILE A 358 38.51 -1.89 15.86
CA ILE A 358 38.85 -0.58 16.45
C ILE A 358 39.41 0.36 15.38
N LEU A 359 40.21 -0.14 14.43
CA LEU A 359 40.73 0.67 13.33
C LEU A 359 39.60 1.25 12.48
N ARG A 360 38.58 0.44 12.15
CA ARG A 360 37.42 0.89 11.39
C ARG A 360 36.56 1.88 12.19
N LYS A 361 36.38 1.63 13.48
CA LYS A 361 35.75 2.55 14.45
C LYS A 361 36.46 3.92 14.47
N VAL A 362 37.79 3.96 14.38
CA VAL A 362 38.54 5.22 14.27
C VAL A 362 38.34 5.87 12.90
N ILE A 363 38.40 5.10 11.81
CA ILE A 363 38.23 5.61 10.44
C ILE A 363 36.88 6.30 10.26
N ILE A 364 35.78 5.70 10.72
CA ILE A 364 34.44 6.29 10.56
C ILE A 364 34.28 7.58 11.36
N ARG A 365 34.86 7.67 12.55
CA ARG A 365 34.88 8.89 13.38
C ARG A 365 35.68 10.00 12.69
N VAL A 366 36.87 9.68 12.20
CA VAL A 366 37.68 10.64 11.42
C VAL A 366 36.92 11.09 10.17
N GLY A 367 36.30 10.17 9.44
CA GLY A 367 35.46 10.48 8.28
C GLY A 367 34.27 11.39 8.62
N SER A 368 33.64 11.20 9.79
CA SER A 368 32.57 12.08 10.26
C SER A 368 33.05 13.52 10.47
N TYR A 369 34.27 13.73 10.98
CA TYR A 369 34.86 15.07 11.06
C TYR A 369 35.32 15.62 9.71
N ILE A 370 35.79 14.77 8.80
CA ILE A 370 36.14 15.18 7.43
C ILE A 370 34.91 15.73 6.70
N ASN A 371 33.69 15.30 7.05
CA ASN A 371 32.47 15.88 6.48
C ASN A 371 32.29 17.39 6.75
N TYR A 372 33.01 18.00 7.70
CA TYR A 372 33.08 19.47 7.84
C TYR A 372 33.84 20.16 6.70
N LEU A 373 34.75 19.44 6.04
CA LEU A 373 35.57 19.96 4.96
C LEU A 373 34.83 19.84 3.62
N VAL A 374 34.18 20.94 3.22
CA VAL A 374 33.61 21.08 1.87
C VAL A 374 34.62 21.81 1.01
N LEU A 375 35.50 21.06 0.34
CA LEU A 375 36.45 21.63 -0.61
C LEU A 375 35.71 22.06 -1.87
N LYS A 376 35.46 23.37 -1.99
CA LYS A 376 35.00 24.03 -3.22
C LYS A 376 36.22 24.40 -4.05
N ILE A 377 36.81 23.42 -4.73
CA ILE A 377 37.95 23.63 -5.64
C ILE A 377 37.51 23.28 -7.05
#